data_AF-A0A662IS58-F1
#
_entry.id   AF-A0A662IS58-F1
#
_cell.length_a   1.000
_cell.length_b   1.000
_cell.length_c   1.000
_cell.angle_alpha   90.00
_cell.angle_beta   90.00
_cell.angle_gamma   90.00
#
_symmetry.space_group_name_H-M   'P 1'
#
loop_
_entity.id
_entity.type
_entity.pdbx_description
1 polymer ?
#
loop_
_entity_poly.entity_id
_entity_poly.type
_entity_poly.pdbx_seq_one_letter_code
_entity_poly.pdbx_strand_id
1 'polypeptide(L)'
;MRRLWHKLKRTPLKERIYQALKVLNAQHRRLQQLLARLQERDKELFNACAMAKAWGDELHAILYANELAELRKLTKTVMASSLAIEQVILRLETVEQLGDAMVQLGPVVKIIQGLRGQLTNIIPEVALELDNVNKMLGSILIDIGEPREAEVVASEEALKVLQEAEVVAEQRLREKLPELPTPAAEKLPVVASSSSSVKGAEETLEERLLEYIKEHGGELLISKCASDLNVTPQEVRRAIEKLASEGKIKTI
;
A
#
# COMPACT_ATOMS: atom_id res chain seq x y z
N MET A 1 10.42 42.13 -0.41
CA MET A 1 10.61 41.66 0.99
C MET A 1 9.54 40.65 1.45
N ARG A 2 9.24 39.56 0.71
CA ARG A 2 8.22 38.56 1.12
C ARG A 2 8.76 37.19 1.55
N ARG A 3 10.09 36.95 1.51
CA ARG A 3 10.69 35.62 1.75
C ARG A 3 11.04 35.30 3.22
N LEU A 4 11.11 36.30 4.10
CA LEU A 4 11.47 36.12 5.52
C LEU A 4 10.32 35.58 6.39
N TRP A 5 9.09 35.98 6.08
CA TRP A 5 7.89 35.56 6.84
C TRP A 5 7.59 34.06 6.72
N HIS A 6 7.89 33.45 5.57
CA HIS A 6 7.75 32.01 5.38
C HIS A 6 8.77 31.20 6.20
N LYS A 7 10.00 31.70 6.39
CA LYS A 7 11.01 31.03 7.23
C LYS A 7 10.63 31.07 8.71
N LEU A 8 10.10 32.20 9.20
CA LEU A 8 9.72 32.36 10.60
C LEU A 8 8.47 31.57 11.01
N LYS A 9 7.54 31.31 10.08
CA LYS A 9 6.39 30.40 10.31
C LYS A 9 6.76 28.91 10.16
N ARG A 10 7.76 28.57 9.36
CA ARG A 10 8.21 27.18 9.14
C ARG A 10 8.98 26.60 10.32
N THR A 11 9.75 27.40 11.05
CA THR A 11 10.47 26.95 12.26
C THR A 11 9.57 26.50 13.43
N PRO A 12 8.50 27.22 13.84
CA PRO A 12 7.59 26.74 14.88
C PRO A 12 6.76 25.52 14.44
N LEU A 13 6.51 25.36 13.14
CA LEU A 13 5.80 24.20 12.59
C LEU A 13 6.65 22.92 12.66
N LYS A 14 7.91 23.01 12.22
CA LYS A 14 8.85 21.89 12.29
C LYS A 14 9.05 21.41 13.73
N GLU A 15 9.19 22.35 14.67
CA GLU A 15 9.30 22.06 16.10
C GLU A 15 8.05 21.33 16.64
N ARG A 16 6.84 21.74 16.26
CA ARG A 16 5.60 21.06 16.66
C ARG A 16 5.49 19.65 16.07
N ILE A 17 5.89 19.44 14.82
CA ILE A 17 5.90 18.11 14.18
C ILE A 17 6.91 17.21 14.90
N TYR A 18 8.10 17.74 15.23
CA TYR A 18 9.11 17.00 15.99
C TYR A 18 8.59 16.60 17.38
N GLN A 19 7.89 17.50 18.09
CA GLN A 19 7.26 17.19 19.37
C GLN A 19 6.18 16.11 19.23
N ALA A 20 5.33 16.19 18.20
CA ALA A 20 4.35 15.16 17.89
C ALA A 20 5.01 13.80 17.64
N LEU A 21 6.07 13.75 16.82
CA LEU A 21 6.86 12.55 16.55
C LEU A 21 7.44 11.94 17.82
N LYS A 22 7.99 12.76 18.73
CA LYS A 22 8.54 12.28 20.00
C LYS A 22 7.46 11.59 20.85
N VAL A 23 6.28 12.18 20.96
CA VAL A 23 5.15 11.61 21.72
C VAL A 23 4.65 10.32 21.04
N LEU A 24 4.44 10.33 19.73
CA LEU A 24 3.98 9.16 18.97
C LEU A 24 4.94 7.98 19.08
N ASN A 25 6.25 8.22 18.97
CA ASN A 25 7.28 7.18 19.17
C ASN A 25 7.25 6.60 20.59
N ALA A 26 7.00 7.43 21.61
CA ALA A 26 6.84 6.95 22.98
C ALA A 26 5.59 6.07 23.13
N GLN A 27 4.45 6.47 22.54
CA GLN A 27 3.23 5.68 22.58
C GLN A 27 3.34 4.38 21.77
N HIS A 28 3.98 4.40 20.60
CA HIS A 28 4.24 3.19 19.82
C HIS A 28 5.04 2.17 20.63
N ARG A 29 6.12 2.58 21.32
CA ARG A 29 6.89 1.71 22.21
C ARG A 29 6.05 1.13 23.35
N ARG A 30 5.15 1.92 23.95
CA ARG A 30 4.23 1.43 24.99
C ARG A 30 3.25 0.39 24.44
N LEU A 31 2.69 0.61 23.25
CA LEU A 31 1.83 -0.38 22.61
C LEU A 31 2.57 -1.68 22.30
N GLN A 32 3.82 -1.61 21.83
CA GLN A 32 4.64 -2.80 21.60
C GLN A 32 4.94 -3.57 22.89
N GLN A 33 5.23 -2.87 24.00
CA GLN A 33 5.41 -3.51 25.31
C GLN A 33 4.13 -4.20 25.79
N LEU A 34 2.96 -3.56 25.60
CA LEU A 34 1.69 -4.20 25.93
C LEU A 34 1.43 -5.43 25.05
N LEU A 35 1.69 -5.32 23.74
CA LEU A 35 1.51 -6.42 22.79
C LEU A 35 2.32 -7.66 23.21
N ALA A 36 3.58 -7.45 23.62
CA ALA A 36 4.43 -8.55 24.11
C ALA A 36 3.84 -9.24 25.35
N ARG A 37 3.34 -8.46 26.32
CA ARG A 37 2.68 -8.99 27.54
C ARG A 37 1.39 -9.75 27.21
N LEU A 38 0.59 -9.25 26.27
CA LEU A 38 -0.63 -9.92 25.83
C LEU A 38 -0.34 -11.24 25.11
N GLN A 39 0.73 -11.29 24.31
CA GLN A 39 1.17 -12.52 23.64
C GLN A 39 1.68 -13.57 24.64
N GLU A 40 2.37 -13.15 25.70
CA GLU A 40 2.78 -14.05 26.78
C GLU A 40 1.56 -14.62 27.50
N ARG A 41 0.59 -13.77 27.84
CA ARG A 41 -0.69 -14.18 28.44
C ARG A 41 -1.51 -15.10 27.55
N ASP A 42 -1.50 -14.91 26.22
CA ASP A 42 -2.17 -15.80 25.27
C ASP A 42 -1.61 -17.23 25.39
N LYS A 43 -0.28 -17.36 25.44
CA LYS A 43 0.39 -18.66 25.58
C LYS A 43 0.04 -19.32 26.92
N GLU A 44 0.05 -18.57 28.02
CA GLU A 44 -0.31 -19.06 29.35
C GLU A 44 -1.74 -19.60 29.37
N LEU A 45 -2.72 -18.81 28.90
CA LEU A 45 -4.13 -19.22 28.86
C LEU A 45 -4.38 -20.38 27.91
N PHE A 46 -3.71 -20.40 26.76
CA PHE A 46 -3.80 -21.51 25.81
C PHE A 46 -3.30 -22.82 26.42
N ASN A 47 -2.15 -22.78 27.10
CA ASN A 47 -1.60 -23.95 27.78
C ASN A 47 -2.53 -24.41 28.92
N ALA A 48 -3.05 -23.49 29.73
CA ALA A 48 -4.00 -23.81 30.80
C ALA A 48 -5.29 -24.45 30.25
N CYS A 49 -5.82 -23.91 29.15
CA CYS A 49 -6.99 -24.46 28.45
C CYS A 49 -6.71 -25.88 27.93
N ALA A 50 -5.54 -26.12 27.33
CA ALA A 50 -5.16 -27.43 26.80
C ALA A 50 -5.02 -28.47 27.92
N MET A 51 -4.44 -28.08 29.06
CA MET A 51 -4.31 -28.97 30.22
C MET A 51 -5.67 -29.29 30.87
N ALA A 52 -6.53 -28.28 31.07
CA ALA A 52 -7.88 -28.50 31.58
C ALA A 52 -8.67 -29.46 30.67
N LYS A 53 -8.57 -29.28 29.35
CA LYS A 53 -9.20 -30.17 28.38
C LYS A 53 -8.63 -31.59 28.43
N ALA A 54 -7.31 -31.75 28.62
CA ALA A 54 -6.65 -33.05 28.70
C ALA A 54 -7.06 -33.84 29.96
N TRP A 55 -7.36 -33.15 31.07
CA TRP A 55 -7.81 -33.78 32.32
C TRP A 55 -9.34 -33.97 32.39
N GLY A 56 -10.07 -33.60 31.34
CA GLY A 56 -11.54 -33.71 31.30
C GLY A 56 -12.25 -32.66 32.15
N ASP A 57 -11.56 -31.59 32.56
CA ASP A 57 -12.15 -30.47 33.29
C ASP A 57 -12.78 -29.47 32.30
N GLU A 58 -14.00 -29.82 31.87
CA GLU A 58 -14.69 -29.08 30.81
C GLU A 58 -15.06 -27.65 31.23
N LEU A 59 -15.39 -27.43 32.51
CA LEU A 59 -15.79 -26.11 33.00
C LEU A 59 -14.62 -25.12 32.93
N HIS A 60 -13.43 -25.50 33.43
CA HIS A 60 -12.26 -24.64 33.36
C HIS A 60 -11.76 -24.48 31.91
N ALA A 61 -11.85 -25.53 31.09
CA ALA A 61 -11.50 -25.45 29.67
C ALA A 61 -12.36 -24.41 28.93
N ILE A 62 -13.68 -24.40 29.15
CA ILE A 62 -14.59 -23.41 28.56
C ILE A 62 -14.28 -22.00 29.06
N LEU A 63 -14.01 -21.83 30.37
CA LEU A 63 -13.65 -20.54 30.95
C LEU A 63 -12.38 -19.97 30.30
N TYR A 64 -11.29 -20.74 30.27
CA TYR A 64 -10.03 -20.32 29.66
C TYR A 64 -10.17 -20.04 28.17
N ALA A 65 -10.99 -20.81 27.44
CA ALA A 65 -11.25 -20.57 26.02
C ALA A 65 -11.95 -19.23 25.78
N ASN A 66 -12.93 -18.87 26.63
CA ASN A 66 -13.63 -17.58 26.54
C ASN A 66 -12.67 -16.41 26.84
N GLU A 67 -11.87 -16.51 27.90
CA GLU A 67 -10.88 -15.49 28.24
C GLU A 67 -9.84 -15.32 27.14
N LEU A 68 -9.35 -16.43 26.57
CA LEU A 68 -8.40 -16.42 25.46
C LEU A 68 -9.00 -15.76 24.21
N ALA A 69 -10.28 -15.99 23.92
CA ALA A 69 -10.96 -15.37 22.78
C ALA A 69 -11.06 -13.84 22.96
N GLU A 70 -11.42 -13.36 24.15
CA GLU A 70 -11.46 -11.93 24.45
C GLU A 70 -10.06 -11.31 24.46
N LEU A 71 -9.06 -11.98 25.04
CA LEU A 71 -7.67 -11.54 25.00
C LEU A 71 -7.18 -11.39 23.56
N ARG A 72 -7.50 -12.34 22.66
CA ARG A 72 -7.13 -12.26 21.24
C ARG A 72 -7.80 -11.11 20.51
N LYS A 73 -9.06 -10.79 20.83
CA LYS A 73 -9.73 -9.59 20.28
C LYS A 73 -9.00 -8.33 20.70
N LEU A 74 -8.65 -8.23 21.99
CA LEU A 74 -7.88 -7.10 22.52
C LEU A 74 -6.49 -7.01 21.85
N THR A 75 -5.75 -8.11 21.74
CA THR A 75 -4.44 -8.15 21.07
C THR A 75 -4.53 -7.66 19.62
N LYS A 76 -5.55 -8.06 18.86
CA LYS A 76 -5.77 -7.57 17.49
C LYS A 76 -5.97 -6.06 17.44
N THR A 77 -6.77 -5.50 18.35
CA THR A 77 -7.00 -4.04 18.40
C THR A 77 -5.72 -3.28 18.74
N VAL A 78 -4.95 -3.73 19.74
CA VAL A 78 -3.67 -3.11 20.13
C VAL A 78 -2.66 -3.17 18.98
N MET A 79 -2.57 -4.32 18.30
CA MET A 79 -1.68 -4.49 17.14
C MET A 79 -2.05 -3.55 15.99
N ALA A 80 -3.35 -3.49 15.63
CA ALA A 80 -3.83 -2.59 14.60
C ALA A 80 -3.54 -1.12 14.94
N SER A 81 -3.73 -0.73 16.20
CA SER A 81 -3.40 0.62 16.65
C SER A 81 -1.89 0.91 16.60
N SER A 82 -1.05 -0.06 16.94
CA SER A 82 0.41 0.08 16.86
C SER A 82 0.88 0.37 15.43
N LEU A 83 0.37 -0.41 14.46
CA LEU A 83 0.67 -0.24 13.03
C LEU A 83 0.18 1.10 12.49
N ALA A 84 -0.99 1.55 12.93
CA ALA A 84 -1.52 2.84 12.50
C ALA A 84 -0.72 4.02 13.07
N ILE A 85 -0.22 3.93 14.32
CA ILE A 85 0.71 4.93 14.87
C ILE A 85 2.01 4.93 14.07
N GLU A 86 2.55 3.77 13.71
CA GLU A 86 3.76 3.66 12.88
C GLU A 86 3.57 4.31 11.51
N GLN A 87 2.44 4.05 10.86
CA GLN A 87 2.08 4.70 9.59
C GLN A 87 2.01 6.23 9.73
N VAL A 88 1.46 6.72 10.85
CA VAL A 88 1.41 8.16 11.15
C VAL A 88 2.81 8.74 11.36
N ILE A 89 3.69 8.04 12.08
CA ILE A 89 5.09 8.45 12.29
C ILE A 89 5.80 8.62 10.94
N LEU A 90 5.76 7.61 10.06
CA LEU A 90 6.39 7.65 8.73
C LEU A 90 5.89 8.83 7.87
N ARG A 91 4.58 9.10 7.92
CA ARG A 91 3.99 10.26 7.22
C ARG A 91 4.48 11.58 7.80
N LEU A 92 4.53 11.72 9.12
CA LEU A 92 5.00 12.94 9.77
C LEU A 92 6.50 13.20 9.51
N GLU A 93 7.32 12.15 9.45
CA GLU A 93 8.73 12.24 9.04
C GLU A 93 8.85 12.75 7.60
N THR A 94 8.01 12.24 6.70
CA THR A 94 7.95 12.71 5.30
C THR A 94 7.55 14.18 5.23
N VAL A 95 6.55 14.61 6.02
CA VAL A 95 6.13 16.02 6.09
C VAL A 95 7.21 16.92 6.68
N GLU A 96 7.93 16.45 7.71
CA GLU A 96 9.04 17.17 8.34
C GLU A 96 10.20 17.42 7.36
N GLN A 97 10.49 16.44 6.50
CA GLN A 97 11.58 16.50 5.53
C GLN A 97 11.23 17.35 4.30
N LEU A 98 10.00 17.23 3.78
CA LEU A 98 9.64 17.81 2.48
C LEU A 98 8.95 19.17 2.56
N GLY A 99 8.41 19.59 3.72
CA GLY A 99 7.96 20.96 4.00
C GLY A 99 6.80 21.53 3.17
N ASP A 100 6.61 21.11 1.92
CA ASP A 100 5.51 21.41 1.01
C ASP A 100 4.46 20.28 1.01
N ALA A 101 4.75 19.13 1.61
CA ALA A 101 3.81 18.02 1.82
C ALA A 101 2.78 18.29 2.94
N MET A 102 2.62 19.53 3.41
CA MET A 102 1.74 19.86 4.55
C MET A 102 0.26 19.61 4.28
N VAL A 103 -0.15 19.56 3.01
CA VAL A 103 -1.50 19.15 2.57
C VAL A 103 -1.83 17.72 3.05
N GLN A 104 -0.80 16.90 3.35
CA GLN A 104 -0.96 15.53 3.83
C GLN A 104 -1.21 15.40 5.35
N LEU A 105 -1.26 16.50 6.11
CA LEU A 105 -1.54 16.45 7.56
C LEU A 105 -3.00 16.12 7.89
N GLY A 106 -3.95 16.48 7.03
CA GLY A 106 -5.38 16.21 7.24
C GLY A 106 -5.69 14.72 7.45
N PRO A 107 -5.23 13.82 6.57
CA PRO A 107 -5.35 12.37 6.77
C PRO A 107 -4.70 11.86 8.07
N VAL A 108 -3.57 12.43 8.49
CA VAL A 108 -2.88 12.03 9.73
C VAL A 108 -3.75 12.33 10.96
N VAL A 109 -4.33 13.53 11.02
CA VAL A 109 -5.22 13.95 12.11
C VAL A 109 -6.42 13.02 12.24
N LYS A 110 -7.04 12.62 11.12
CA LYS A 110 -8.18 11.69 11.11
C LYS A 110 -7.82 10.30 11.64
N ILE A 111 -6.64 9.77 11.27
CA ILE A 111 -6.18 8.47 11.77
C ILE A 111 -5.97 8.53 13.29
N ILE A 112 -5.31 9.58 13.80
CA ILE A 112 -5.08 9.75 15.24
C ILE A 112 -6.41 9.85 16.01
N GLN A 113 -7.41 10.54 15.48
CA GLN A 113 -8.75 10.63 16.09
C GLN A 113 -9.44 9.26 16.17
N GLY A 114 -9.35 8.45 15.10
CA GLY A 114 -9.86 7.08 15.11
C GLY A 114 -9.17 6.21 16.16
N LEU A 115 -7.84 6.31 16.25
CA LEU A 115 -7.04 5.57 17.22
C LEU A 115 -7.34 5.95 18.66
N ARG A 116 -7.52 7.25 18.94
CA ARG A 116 -7.94 7.72 20.26
C ARG A 116 -9.24 7.02 20.68
N GLY A 117 -10.24 6.97 19.79
CA GLY A 117 -11.53 6.32 20.08
C GLY A 117 -11.38 4.84 20.44
N GLN A 118 -10.58 4.10 19.67
CA GLN A 118 -10.33 2.68 19.91
C GLN A 118 -9.57 2.42 21.20
N LEU A 119 -8.57 3.25 21.52
CA LEU A 119 -7.69 3.03 22.66
C LEU A 119 -8.23 3.57 23.98
N THR A 120 -9.28 4.41 23.97
CA THR A 120 -9.86 5.00 25.20
C THR A 120 -10.28 3.93 26.21
N ASN A 121 -10.84 2.81 25.74
CA ASN A 121 -11.32 1.73 26.61
C ASN A 121 -10.28 0.64 26.90
N ILE A 122 -9.10 0.69 26.25
CA ILE A 122 -8.06 -0.35 26.36
C ILE A 122 -6.84 0.21 27.10
N ILE A 123 -6.36 1.39 26.69
CA ILE A 123 -5.20 2.07 27.27
C ILE A 123 -5.48 3.59 27.29
N PRO A 124 -6.16 4.10 28.34
CA PRO A 124 -6.56 5.50 28.39
C PRO A 124 -5.37 6.46 28.38
N GLU A 125 -4.22 6.07 28.95
CA GLU A 125 -2.99 6.88 28.94
C GLU A 125 -2.51 7.18 27.51
N VAL A 126 -2.50 6.16 26.64
CA VAL A 126 -2.11 6.34 25.23
C VAL A 126 -3.15 7.22 24.52
N ALA A 127 -4.44 7.02 24.80
CA ALA A 127 -5.51 7.83 24.20
C ALA A 127 -5.42 9.32 24.58
N LEU A 128 -5.04 9.65 25.82
CA LEU A 128 -4.81 11.03 26.26
C LEU A 128 -3.65 11.69 25.51
N GLU A 129 -2.55 10.96 25.34
CA GLU A 129 -1.39 11.48 24.61
C GLU A 129 -1.68 11.66 23.11
N LEU A 130 -2.47 10.77 22.51
CA LEU A 130 -2.96 10.93 21.15
C LEU A 130 -3.88 12.16 21.01
N ASP A 131 -4.66 12.50 22.04
CA ASP A 131 -5.47 13.72 22.04
C ASP A 131 -4.61 15.00 22.08
N ASN A 132 -3.50 14.97 22.83
CA ASN A 132 -2.53 16.05 22.83
C ASN A 132 -1.89 16.23 21.45
N VAL A 133 -1.49 15.12 20.80
CA VAL A 133 -0.95 15.14 19.43
C VAL A 133 -2.00 15.66 18.44
N ASN A 134 -3.25 15.23 18.56
CA ASN A 134 -4.35 15.68 17.73
C ASN A 134 -4.56 17.20 17.84
N LYS A 135 -4.50 17.78 19.06
CA LYS A 135 -4.57 19.23 19.26
C LYS A 135 -3.37 19.97 18.65
N MET A 136 -2.16 19.43 18.82
CA MET A 136 -0.95 20.01 18.22
C MET A 136 -1.06 20.05 16.69
N LEU A 137 -1.39 18.92 16.05
CA LEU A 137 -1.53 18.85 14.60
C LEU A 137 -2.77 19.60 14.06
N GLY A 138 -3.85 19.64 14.83
CA GLY A 138 -5.05 20.43 14.50
C GLY A 138 -4.76 21.93 14.47
N SER A 139 -3.97 22.44 15.43
CA SER A 139 -3.53 23.84 15.42
C SER A 139 -2.69 24.18 14.19
N ILE A 140 -1.85 23.23 13.73
CA ILE A 140 -1.07 23.38 12.49
C ILE A 140 -1.99 23.49 11.28
N LEU A 141 -3.02 22.64 11.20
CA LEU A 141 -3.96 22.65 10.07
C LEU A 141 -4.75 23.97 10.01
N ILE A 142 -5.12 24.53 11.17
CA ILE A 142 -5.77 25.85 11.27
C ILE A 142 -4.79 26.97 10.86
N ASP A 143 -3.54 26.91 11.32
CA ASP A 143 -2.49 27.90 11.00
C ASP A 143 -2.13 27.93 9.50
N ILE A 144 -2.33 26.82 8.78
CA ILE A 144 -2.10 26.68 7.33
C ILE A 144 -3.29 27.24 6.51
N GLY A 145 -4.50 27.23 7.06
CA GLY A 145 -5.74 27.52 6.33
C GLY A 145 -6.23 26.30 5.52
N GLU A 146 -7.45 26.39 4.96
CA GLU A 146 -8.02 25.31 4.13
C GLU A 146 -7.00 24.81 3.10
N PRO A 147 -6.80 23.48 2.98
CA PRO A 147 -5.89 22.95 2.00
C PRO A 147 -6.40 23.33 0.61
N ARG A 148 -5.77 24.32 -0.02
CA ARG A 148 -5.77 24.39 -1.48
C ARG A 148 -5.19 23.08 -1.95
N GLU A 149 -5.91 22.37 -2.80
CA GLU A 149 -5.34 21.30 -3.61
C GLU A 149 -4.16 21.90 -4.37
N ALA A 150 -2.97 21.74 -3.81
CA ALA A 150 -1.75 22.06 -4.51
C ALA A 150 -1.45 20.84 -5.38
N GLU A 151 -1.73 20.94 -6.67
CA GLU A 151 -1.10 20.08 -7.65
C GLU A 151 0.41 20.21 -7.44
N VAL A 152 1.05 19.13 -6.98
CA VAL A 152 2.50 19.06 -6.90
C VAL A 152 3.00 18.90 -8.33
N VAL A 153 3.15 20.02 -9.02
CA VAL A 153 3.72 20.04 -10.37
C VAL A 153 5.24 19.92 -10.23
N ALA A 154 5.77 18.75 -10.56
CA ALA A 154 7.22 18.58 -10.69
C ALA A 154 7.71 19.41 -11.88
N SER A 155 8.79 20.18 -11.69
CA SER A 155 9.46 20.84 -12.81
C SER A 155 10.07 19.79 -13.74
N GLU A 156 10.29 20.13 -15.00
CA GLU A 156 10.96 19.23 -15.96
C GLU A 156 12.34 18.76 -15.49
N GLU A 157 13.05 19.59 -14.72
CA GLU A 157 14.32 19.23 -14.08
C GLU A 157 14.14 18.22 -12.95
N ALA A 158 13.08 18.37 -12.14
CA ALA A 158 12.76 17.41 -11.09
C ALA A 158 12.35 16.04 -11.67
N LEU A 159 11.65 16.03 -12.81
CA LEU A 159 11.32 14.80 -13.54
C LEU A 159 12.57 14.07 -14.05
N LYS A 160 13.58 14.78 -14.54
CA LYS A 160 14.86 14.19 -14.95
C LYS A 160 15.62 13.58 -13.78
N VAL A 161 15.68 14.28 -12.64
CA VAL A 161 16.32 13.74 -11.42
C VAL A 161 15.58 12.52 -10.89
N LEU A 162 14.25 12.49 -10.99
CA LEU A 162 13.45 11.31 -10.62
C LEU A 162 13.73 10.11 -11.53
N GLN A 163 13.85 10.34 -12.85
CA GLN A 163 14.23 9.29 -13.80
C GLN A 163 15.65 8.77 -13.55
N GLU A 164 16.60 9.65 -13.25
CA GLU A 164 17.97 9.26 -12.88
C GLU A 164 17.99 8.44 -11.59
N ALA A 165 17.19 8.83 -10.59
CA ALA A 165 17.06 8.10 -9.33
C ALA A 165 16.41 6.72 -9.52
N GLU A 166 15.43 6.60 -10.42
CA GLU A 166 14.75 5.35 -10.76
C GLU A 166 15.71 4.36 -11.42
N VAL A 167 16.50 4.81 -12.39
CA VAL A 167 17.55 3.99 -13.03
C VAL A 167 18.59 3.50 -12.01
N VAL A 168 19.00 4.36 -11.06
CA VAL A 168 19.94 3.96 -10.00
C VAL A 168 19.31 2.98 -9.01
N ALA A 169 18.01 3.11 -8.73
CA ALA A 169 17.29 2.18 -7.87
C ALA A 169 17.15 0.79 -8.53
N GLU A 170 16.86 0.74 -9.83
CA GLU A 170 16.79 -0.51 -10.60
C GLU A 170 18.15 -1.23 -10.67
N GLN A 171 19.23 -0.48 -10.91
CA GLN A 171 20.60 -1.04 -10.89
C GLN A 171 20.92 -1.68 -9.53
N ARG A 172 20.59 -1.00 -8.43
CA ARG A 172 20.80 -1.51 -7.07
C ARG A 172 19.91 -2.70 -6.71
N LEU A 173 18.70 -2.77 -7.26
CA LEU A 173 17.81 -3.93 -7.11
C LEU A 173 18.36 -5.14 -7.86
N ARG A 174 18.86 -4.92 -9.08
CA ARG A 174 19.46 -5.96 -9.93
C ARG A 174 20.78 -6.51 -9.37
N GLU A 175 21.54 -5.69 -8.65
CA GLU A 175 22.74 -6.14 -7.92
C GLU A 175 22.42 -6.95 -6.65
N LYS A 176 21.26 -6.74 -6.03
CA LYS A 176 20.86 -7.39 -4.75
C LYS A 176 19.94 -8.59 -4.90
N LEU A 177 19.34 -8.77 -6.08
CA LEU A 177 18.51 -9.92 -6.40
C LEU A 177 19.33 -10.89 -7.27
N PRO A 178 19.87 -12.00 -6.72
CA PRO A 178 20.42 -13.05 -7.57
C PRO A 178 19.30 -13.57 -8.49
N GLU A 179 19.60 -13.69 -9.79
CA GLU A 179 18.66 -14.21 -10.77
C GLU A 179 18.12 -15.57 -10.28
N LEU A 180 16.79 -15.68 -10.19
CA LEU A 180 16.14 -16.94 -9.85
C LEU A 180 16.56 -17.99 -10.88
N PRO A 181 17.01 -19.19 -10.47
CA PRO A 181 17.32 -20.25 -11.41
C PRO A 181 16.05 -20.60 -12.18
N THR A 182 16.07 -20.36 -13.48
CA THR A 182 15.13 -20.96 -14.41
C THR A 182 15.20 -22.48 -14.24
N PRO A 183 14.07 -23.18 -13.99
CA PRO A 183 14.07 -24.63 -13.99
C PRO A 183 14.45 -25.08 -15.41
N ALA A 184 15.43 -25.98 -15.44
CA ALA A 184 16.10 -26.48 -16.63
C ALA A 184 15.13 -26.82 -17.78
N ALA A 185 15.21 -26.06 -18.86
CA ALA A 185 15.09 -26.63 -20.19
C ALA A 185 16.53 -26.86 -20.70
N GLU A 186 16.83 -28.14 -20.72
CA GLU A 186 17.98 -28.89 -21.19
C GLU A 186 18.78 -28.33 -22.38
N LYS A 187 20.07 -28.71 -22.41
CA LYS A 187 21.11 -28.29 -23.34
C LYS A 187 20.75 -28.52 -24.81
N LEU A 188 20.73 -27.39 -25.53
CA LEU A 188 21.10 -27.20 -26.93
C LEU A 188 22.64 -27.26 -27.12
N PRO A 189 23.13 -27.52 -28.35
CA PRO A 189 24.41 -26.99 -28.82
C PRO A 189 24.20 -25.74 -29.69
N VAL A 190 24.84 -24.68 -29.22
CA VAL A 190 25.14 -23.38 -29.84
C VAL A 190 25.90 -23.55 -31.16
N VAL A 191 25.58 -22.78 -32.22
CA VAL A 191 26.55 -21.93 -32.96
C VAL A 191 25.79 -20.84 -33.75
N ALA A 192 26.10 -19.60 -33.34
CA ALA A 192 26.25 -18.34 -34.09
C ALA A 192 25.18 -17.87 -35.11
N SER A 193 24.67 -16.66 -34.85
CA SER A 193 24.87 -15.45 -35.69
C SER A 193 24.25 -14.28 -34.93
N SER A 194 25.02 -13.37 -34.34
CA SER A 194 25.44 -12.09 -34.93
C SER A 194 24.41 -11.39 -35.82
N SER A 195 24.11 -10.16 -35.41
CA SER A 195 23.72 -8.97 -36.18
C SER A 195 22.24 -8.55 -36.25
N SER A 196 22.06 -7.28 -35.86
CA SER A 196 21.17 -6.23 -36.40
C SER A 196 19.65 -6.30 -36.22
N SER A 197 19.16 -5.32 -35.46
CA SER A 197 18.15 -4.32 -35.86
C SER A 197 16.69 -4.73 -36.14
N VAL A 198 15.80 -3.85 -35.67
CA VAL A 198 14.47 -3.47 -36.23
C VAL A 198 13.22 -4.08 -35.55
N LYS A 199 12.40 -3.15 -35.01
CA LYS A 199 10.92 -3.08 -34.88
C LYS A 199 10.15 -4.40 -34.65
N GLY A 200 9.44 -4.47 -33.52
CA GLY A 200 8.30 -5.36 -33.33
C GLY A 200 7.15 -4.59 -32.69
N ALA A 201 6.08 -4.38 -33.45
CA ALA A 201 4.85 -3.75 -33.00
C ALA A 201 4.22 -4.56 -31.84
N GLU A 202 3.59 -3.89 -30.89
CA GLU A 202 2.63 -4.53 -30.00
C GLU A 202 1.53 -5.14 -30.90
N GLU A 203 1.50 -6.47 -31.02
CA GLU A 203 0.41 -7.17 -31.70
C GLU A 203 -0.90 -6.86 -30.97
N THR A 204 -1.69 -5.97 -31.55
CA THR A 204 -2.97 -5.57 -30.98
C THR A 204 -4.01 -6.68 -31.19
N LEU A 205 -4.98 -6.78 -30.27
CA LEU A 205 -6.09 -7.75 -30.37
C LEU A 205 -6.84 -7.67 -31.71
N GLU A 206 -6.80 -6.50 -32.36
CA GLU A 206 -7.38 -6.24 -33.68
C GLU A 206 -6.70 -7.01 -34.81
N GLU A 207 -5.37 -7.16 -34.77
CA GLU A 207 -4.61 -7.90 -35.79
C GLU A 207 -4.89 -9.41 -35.68
N ARG A 208 -4.92 -9.93 -34.44
CA ARG A 208 -5.25 -11.33 -34.16
C ARG A 208 -6.68 -11.68 -34.55
N LEU A 209 -7.63 -10.75 -34.36
CA LEU A 209 -9.01 -10.90 -34.82
C LEU A 209 -9.13 -10.91 -36.35
N LEU A 210 -8.39 -10.05 -37.05
CA LEU A 210 -8.38 -10.03 -38.51
C LEU A 210 -7.80 -11.31 -39.11
N GLU A 211 -6.74 -11.86 -38.50
CA GLU A 211 -6.15 -13.14 -38.90
C GLU A 211 -7.12 -14.30 -38.66
N TYR A 212 -7.75 -14.36 -37.48
CA TYR A 212 -8.75 -15.37 -37.15
C TYR A 212 -9.97 -15.33 -38.10
N ILE A 213 -10.44 -14.14 -38.50
CA ILE A 213 -11.52 -14.00 -39.48
C ILE A 213 -11.12 -14.51 -40.87
N LYS A 214 -9.87 -14.28 -41.29
CA LYS A 214 -9.35 -14.77 -42.57
C LYS A 214 -9.24 -16.29 -42.58
N GLU A 215 -8.76 -16.89 -41.49
CA GLU A 215 -8.64 -18.34 -41.36
C GLU A 215 -9.99 -19.06 -41.33
N HIS A 216 -11.01 -18.44 -40.71
CA HIS A 216 -12.35 -19.01 -40.61
C HIS A 216 -13.32 -18.54 -41.71
N GLY A 217 -12.80 -17.94 -42.79
CA GLY A 217 -13.58 -17.67 -44.00
C GLY A 217 -14.71 -16.65 -43.84
N GLY A 218 -14.61 -15.74 -42.86
CA GLY A 218 -15.60 -14.67 -42.64
C GLY A 218 -16.74 -15.00 -41.68
N GLU A 219 -16.85 -16.23 -41.17
CA GLU A 219 -17.83 -16.59 -40.14
C GLU A 219 -17.23 -16.42 -38.74
N LEU A 220 -17.82 -15.55 -37.91
CA LEU A 220 -17.34 -15.30 -36.55
C LEU A 220 -18.42 -15.59 -35.51
N LEU A 221 -18.21 -16.64 -34.72
CA LEU A 221 -18.96 -16.91 -33.49
C LEU A 221 -18.22 -16.26 -32.32
N ILE A 222 -18.79 -15.17 -31.78
CA ILE A 222 -18.18 -14.37 -30.69
C ILE A 222 -17.75 -15.25 -29.52
N SER A 223 -18.53 -16.28 -29.18
CA SER A 223 -18.24 -17.22 -28.10
C SER A 223 -17.04 -18.13 -28.37
N LYS A 224 -16.87 -18.64 -29.61
CA LYS A 224 -15.73 -19.48 -29.98
C LYS A 224 -14.46 -18.64 -30.10
N CYS A 225 -14.55 -17.48 -30.73
CA CYS A 225 -13.44 -16.55 -30.87
C CYS A 225 -12.92 -16.05 -29.50
N ALA A 226 -13.82 -15.77 -28.55
CA ALA A 226 -13.46 -15.43 -27.19
C ALA A 226 -12.65 -16.54 -26.50
N SER A 227 -13.07 -17.80 -26.68
CA SER A 227 -12.35 -18.95 -26.12
C SER A 227 -11.00 -19.18 -26.79
N ASP A 228 -10.92 -19.09 -28.12
CA ASP A 228 -9.70 -19.41 -28.88
C ASP A 228 -8.62 -18.31 -28.74
N LEU A 229 -9.03 -17.04 -28.68
CA LEU A 229 -8.13 -15.91 -28.46
C LEU A 229 -7.92 -15.57 -26.98
N ASN A 230 -8.50 -16.37 -26.07
CA ASN A 230 -8.41 -16.22 -24.62
C ASN A 230 -8.77 -14.80 -24.11
N VAL A 231 -9.81 -14.21 -24.72
CA VAL A 231 -10.32 -12.85 -24.43
C VAL A 231 -11.81 -12.90 -24.09
N THR A 232 -12.33 -11.85 -23.47
CA THR A 232 -13.74 -11.83 -23.10
C THR A 232 -14.65 -11.58 -24.32
N PRO A 233 -15.89 -12.11 -24.34
CA PRO A 233 -16.86 -11.81 -25.41
C PRO A 233 -17.15 -10.31 -25.59
N GLN A 234 -16.95 -9.51 -24.53
CA GLN A 234 -17.11 -8.05 -24.58
C GLN A 234 -15.95 -7.36 -25.29
N GLU A 235 -14.72 -7.84 -25.11
CA GLU A 235 -13.52 -7.32 -25.81
C GLU A 235 -13.58 -7.65 -27.30
N VAL A 236 -13.99 -8.87 -27.65
CA VAL A 236 -14.22 -9.28 -29.05
C VAL A 236 -15.26 -8.37 -29.71
N ARG A 237 -16.37 -8.06 -29.03
CA ARG A 237 -17.40 -7.12 -29.55
C ARG A 237 -16.85 -5.72 -29.78
N ARG A 238 -16.11 -5.17 -28.81
CA ARG A 238 -15.50 -3.84 -28.92
C ARG A 238 -14.49 -3.77 -30.06
N ALA A 239 -13.68 -4.81 -30.23
CA ALA A 239 -12.71 -4.88 -31.31
C ALA A 239 -13.38 -5.00 -32.68
N ILE A 240 -14.49 -5.75 -32.80
CA ILE A 240 -15.30 -5.81 -34.03
C ILE A 240 -15.93 -4.45 -34.35
N GLU A 241 -16.51 -3.76 -33.37
CA GLU A 241 -17.07 -2.40 -33.57
C GLU A 241 -15.99 -1.42 -34.05
N LYS A 242 -14.79 -1.50 -33.47
CA LYS A 242 -13.65 -0.67 -33.88
C LYS A 242 -13.22 -1.00 -35.31
N LEU A 243 -13.04 -2.27 -35.67
CA LEU A 243 -12.69 -2.69 -37.02
C LEU A 243 -13.77 -2.37 -38.06
N ALA A 244 -15.05 -2.36 -37.68
CA ALA A 244 -16.16 -1.93 -38.52
C ALA A 244 -16.14 -0.41 -38.75
N SER A 245 -15.88 0.38 -37.70
CA SER A 245 -15.71 1.84 -37.82
C SER A 245 -14.50 2.24 -38.67
N GLU A 246 -13.45 1.43 -38.65
CA GLU A 246 -12.26 1.58 -39.50
C GLU A 246 -12.47 1.05 -40.93
N GLY A 247 -13.63 0.42 -41.22
CA GLY A 247 -13.98 -0.10 -42.53
C GLY A 247 -13.23 -1.37 -42.95
N LYS A 248 -12.51 -2.03 -42.02
CA LYS A 248 -11.72 -3.24 -42.27
C LYS A 248 -12.56 -4.51 -42.36
N ILE A 249 -13.77 -4.49 -41.80
CA ILE A 249 -14.74 -5.59 -41.84
C ILE A 249 -16.11 -5.01 -42.21
N LYS A 250 -16.89 -5.73 -43.02
CA LYS A 250 -18.31 -5.44 -43.26
C LYS A 250 -19.16 -6.48 -42.54
N THR A 251 -19.88 -6.05 -41.51
CA THR A 251 -20.89 -6.88 -40.86
C THR A 251 -22.16 -6.86 -41.71
N ILE A 252 -22.66 -8.04 -42.08
CA ILE A 252 -23.94 -8.23 -42.79
C ILE A 252 -25.06 -8.32 -41.75
#